data_AF-A0A955BZR8-F1
#
_entry.id   AF-A0A955BZR8-F1
#
_cell.length_a   1.000
_cell.length_b   1.000
_cell.length_c   1.000
_cell.angle_alpha   90.00
_cell.angle_beta   90.00
_cell.angle_gamma   90.00
#
_symmetry.space_group_name_H-M   'P 1'
#
loop_
_entity.id
_entity.type
_entity.pdbx_description
1 polymer ?
#
loop_
_entity_poly.entity_id
_entity_poly.type
_entity_poly.pdbx_seq_one_letter_code
_entity_poly.pdbx_strand_id
1 'polypeptide(L)'
;MKVWVLFVIIVVLCWGAYVPTIHAGQTSIGNTNRMNSAMWAFLFVGLAYCLLGVAVPIATLASKGAITELPAMKGAQVSLLAGLLGAAGALGVIFALNSGGTPLTVPPLVFAGAPIVATLITMTMHPPKSAPSWPFFVGILLAATGAGLVLRFKPS
;
A
#
# COMPACT_ATOMS: atom_id res chain seq x y z
N MET A 1 13.81 20.97 4.19
CA MET A 1 12.70 20.01 3.97
C MET A 1 12.34 19.36 5.30
N LYS A 2 11.05 19.20 5.64
CA LYS A 2 10.65 18.52 6.90
C LYS A 2 10.99 17.03 6.80
N VAL A 3 11.51 16.43 7.87
CA VAL A 3 12.00 15.02 7.88
C VAL A 3 10.93 14.03 7.41
N TRP A 4 9.65 14.25 7.74
CA TRP A 4 8.56 13.36 7.29
C TRP A 4 8.38 13.31 5.78
N VAL A 5 8.77 14.36 5.03
CA VAL A 5 8.69 14.38 3.56
C VAL A 5 9.69 13.38 2.95
N LEU A 6 10.85 13.20 3.58
CA LEU A 6 11.82 12.18 3.14
C LEU A 6 11.23 10.78 3.22
N PHE A 7 10.53 10.47 4.31
CA PHE A 7 9.85 9.17 4.47
C PHE A 7 8.74 8.99 3.45
N VAL A 8 8.00 10.04 3.08
CA VAL A 8 7.02 9.97 1.99
C VAL A 8 7.69 9.61 0.67
N ILE A 9 8.83 10.22 0.34
CA ILE A 9 9.58 9.88 -0.88
C ILE A 9 10.02 8.41 -0.86
N ILE A 10 10.55 7.93 0.26
CA ILE A 10 10.94 6.52 0.42
C ILE A 10 9.74 5.60 0.20
N VAL A 11 8.59 5.92 0.80
CA VAL A 11 7.35 5.13 0.64
C VAL A 11 6.90 5.09 -0.82
N VAL A 12 6.93 6.22 -1.53
CA VAL A 12 6.61 6.29 -2.96
C VAL A 12 7.54 5.40 -3.79
N LEU A 13 8.85 5.45 -3.52
CA LEU A 13 9.84 4.62 -4.21
C LEU A 13 9.62 3.13 -3.93
N CYS A 14 9.43 2.74 -2.67
CA CYS A 14 9.21 1.35 -2.28
C CYS A 14 7.92 0.78 -2.87
N TRP A 15 6.80 1.50 -2.77
CA TRP A 15 5.51 1.04 -3.33
C TRP A 15 5.48 1.10 -4.86
N GLY A 16 6.16 2.06 -5.47
CA GLY A 16 6.34 2.12 -6.92
C GLY A 16 7.13 0.92 -7.46
N ALA A 17 8.18 0.49 -6.75
CA ALA A 17 8.98 -0.68 -7.10
C ALA A 17 8.30 -2.02 -6.75
N TYR A 18 7.38 -2.02 -5.78
CA TYR A 18 6.75 -3.24 -5.26
C TYR A 18 6.02 -4.07 -6.35
N VAL A 19 5.15 -3.46 -7.16
CA VAL A 19 4.34 -4.23 -8.11
C VAL A 19 5.17 -4.79 -9.30
N PRO A 20 6.10 -4.04 -9.90
CA PRO A 20 7.01 -4.61 -10.89
C PRO A 20 7.87 -5.75 -10.33
N THR A 21 8.42 -5.60 -9.12
CA THR A 21 9.30 -6.61 -8.51
C THR A 21 8.54 -7.86 -8.09
N ILE A 22 7.31 -7.75 -7.58
CA ILE A 22 6.51 -8.93 -7.26
C ILE A 22 6.06 -9.66 -8.53
N HIS A 23 5.70 -8.94 -9.59
CA HIS A 23 5.40 -9.56 -10.88
C HIS A 23 6.61 -10.32 -11.42
N ALA A 24 7.81 -9.72 -11.36
CA ALA A 24 9.05 -10.40 -11.72
C ALA A 24 9.27 -11.67 -10.85
N GLY A 25 9.10 -11.56 -9.52
CA GLY A 25 9.19 -12.71 -8.62
C GLY A 25 8.21 -13.84 -8.97
N GLN A 26 6.96 -13.52 -9.31
CA GLN A 26 5.97 -14.50 -9.77
C GLN A 26 6.41 -15.21 -11.04
N THR A 27 7.03 -14.50 -11.98
CA THR A 27 7.56 -15.11 -13.21
C THR A 27 8.80 -15.95 -12.97
N SER A 28 9.66 -15.58 -12.02
CA SER A 28 10.93 -16.26 -11.75
C SER A 28 10.80 -17.52 -10.89
N ILE A 29 9.72 -17.69 -10.12
CA ILE A 29 9.48 -18.88 -9.29
C ILE A 29 9.30 -20.16 -10.13
N GLY A 30 8.91 -20.04 -11.41
CA GLY A 30 9.00 -21.14 -12.37
C GLY A 30 8.00 -22.30 -12.20
N ASN A 31 6.96 -22.17 -11.37
CA ASN A 31 5.92 -23.21 -11.27
C ASN A 31 5.03 -23.26 -12.52
N THR A 32 4.57 -24.46 -12.90
CA THR A 32 3.63 -24.69 -14.01
C THR A 32 2.27 -24.01 -13.79
N ASN A 33 1.86 -23.82 -12.53
CA ASN A 33 0.63 -23.11 -12.18
C ASN A 33 0.94 -21.67 -11.75
N ARG A 34 0.40 -20.70 -12.50
CA ARG A 34 0.58 -19.25 -12.26
C ARG A 34 0.13 -18.82 -10.86
N MET A 35 -0.98 -19.38 -10.35
CA MET A 35 -1.47 -19.07 -9.00
C MET A 35 -0.52 -19.59 -7.92
N ASN A 36 0.12 -20.73 -8.13
CA ASN A 36 1.10 -21.25 -7.17
C ASN A 36 2.31 -20.32 -7.09
N SER A 37 2.84 -19.86 -8.22
CA SER A 37 3.93 -18.85 -8.22
C SER A 37 3.50 -17.55 -7.55
N ALA A 38 2.26 -17.11 -7.75
CA ALA A 38 1.68 -15.94 -7.10
C ALA A 38 1.65 -16.06 -5.57
N MET A 39 1.22 -17.20 -5.05
CA MET A 39 1.17 -17.45 -3.60
C MET A 39 2.55 -17.61 -2.98
N TRP A 40 3.49 -18.25 -3.68
CA TRP A 40 4.88 -18.31 -3.25
C TRP A 40 5.51 -16.91 -3.16
N ALA A 41 5.31 -16.06 -4.17
CA ALA A 41 5.77 -14.67 -4.13
C ALA A 41 5.15 -13.92 -2.93
N PHE A 42 3.85 -14.09 -2.69
CA PHE A 42 3.19 -13.47 -1.54
C PHE A 42 3.72 -13.96 -0.19
N LEU A 43 4.05 -15.24 -0.08
CA LEU A 43 4.60 -15.81 1.15
C LEU A 43 5.91 -15.12 1.55
N PHE A 44 6.80 -14.88 0.59
CA PHE A 44 8.04 -14.13 0.83
C PHE A 44 7.79 -12.66 1.17
N VAL A 45 6.75 -12.03 0.60
CA VAL A 45 6.31 -10.69 1.01
C VAL A 45 5.84 -10.71 2.47
N GLY A 46 5.05 -11.72 2.85
CA GLY A 46 4.58 -11.91 4.23
C GLY A 46 5.74 -12.07 5.21
N LEU A 47 6.77 -12.84 4.84
CA LEU A 47 7.98 -12.98 5.64
C LEU A 47 8.70 -11.63 5.82
N ALA A 48 8.87 -10.87 4.74
CA ALA A 48 9.47 -9.53 4.80
C ALA A 48 8.65 -8.57 5.68
N TYR A 49 7.31 -8.64 5.61
CA TYR A 49 6.42 -7.86 6.45
C TYR A 49 6.52 -8.25 7.92
N CYS A 50 6.67 -9.54 8.22
CA CYS A 50 6.92 -10.00 9.59
C CYS A 50 8.25 -9.45 10.11
N LEU A 51 9.32 -9.55 9.33
CA LEU A 51 10.64 -9.03 9.71
C LEU A 51 10.59 -7.52 9.99
N LEU A 52 10.06 -6.71 9.07
CA LEU A 52 10.00 -5.27 9.26
C LEU A 52 8.95 -4.85 10.30
N GLY A 53 7.75 -5.42 10.22
CA GLY A 53 6.61 -5.08 11.07
C GLY A 53 6.75 -5.56 12.52
N VAL A 54 7.62 -6.51 12.80
CA VAL A 54 7.91 -6.99 14.17
C VAL A 54 9.27 -6.48 14.65
N ALA A 55 10.35 -6.70 13.89
CA ALA A 55 11.69 -6.40 14.39
C ALA A 55 11.96 -4.90 14.52
N VAL A 56 11.49 -4.06 13.57
CA VAL A 56 11.75 -2.61 13.63
C VAL A 56 10.99 -1.96 14.79
N PRO A 57 9.69 -2.22 15.02
CA PRO A 57 9.00 -1.69 16.20
C PRO A 57 9.61 -2.18 17.51
N ILE A 58 9.95 -3.47 17.64
CA ILE A 58 10.59 -4.01 18.85
C ILE A 58 11.93 -3.29 19.11
N ALA A 59 12.81 -3.19 18.10
CA ALA A 59 14.09 -2.50 18.25
C ALA A 59 13.90 -1.02 18.61
N THR A 60 12.92 -0.35 18.02
CA THR A 60 12.62 1.05 18.30
C THR A 60 12.11 1.24 19.72
N LEU A 61 11.18 0.39 20.19
CA LEU A 61 10.67 0.42 21.56
C LEU A 61 11.76 0.06 22.57
N ALA A 62 12.60 -0.94 22.26
CA ALA A 62 13.76 -1.31 23.09
C ALA A 62 14.69 -0.13 23.28
N SER A 63 15.05 0.56 22.19
CA SER A 63 15.95 1.72 22.22
C SER A 63 15.40 2.90 23.04
N LYS A 64 14.09 2.93 23.27
CA LYS A 64 13.38 3.96 24.03
C LYS A 64 12.99 3.50 25.44
N GLY A 65 13.30 2.25 25.83
CA GLY A 65 12.89 1.68 27.12
C GLY A 65 11.39 1.44 27.26
N ALA A 66 10.62 1.45 26.16
CA ALA A 66 9.16 1.47 26.16
C ALA A 66 8.51 0.10 25.87
N ILE A 67 9.28 -1.00 25.89
CA ILE A 67 8.73 -2.36 25.65
C ILE A 67 7.71 -2.75 26.72
N THR A 68 7.85 -2.22 27.93
CA THR A 68 6.96 -2.50 29.06
C THR A 68 5.70 -1.63 29.06
N GLU A 69 5.62 -0.60 28.21
CA GLU A 69 4.43 0.23 28.04
C GLU A 69 3.41 -0.53 27.17
N LEU A 70 2.52 -1.27 27.83
CA LEU A 70 1.49 -2.03 27.13
C LEU A 70 0.52 -1.08 26.40
N PRO A 71 0.18 -1.36 25.13
CA PRO A 71 -0.74 -0.53 24.37
C PRO A 71 -2.16 -0.65 24.92
N ALA A 72 -2.95 0.43 24.79
CA ALA A 72 -4.38 0.34 25.01
C ALA A 72 -5.01 -0.67 24.04
N MET A 73 -5.90 -1.54 24.54
CA MET A 73 -6.53 -2.62 23.76
C MET A 73 -7.18 -2.11 22.46
N LYS A 74 -7.86 -0.97 22.53
CA LYS A 74 -8.46 -0.31 21.36
C LYS A 74 -7.42 0.06 20.30
N GLY A 75 -6.27 0.60 20.71
CA GLY A 75 -5.16 0.95 19.82
C GLY A 75 -4.57 -0.28 19.13
N ALA A 76 -4.37 -1.37 19.89
CA ALA A 76 -3.90 -2.65 19.36
C ALA A 76 -4.88 -3.24 18.32
N GLN A 77 -6.18 -3.26 18.61
CA GLN A 77 -7.20 -3.80 17.69
C GLN A 77 -7.31 -3.00 16.39
N VAL A 78 -7.33 -1.67 16.48
CA VAL A 78 -7.39 -0.81 15.28
C VAL A 78 -6.11 -0.93 14.46
N SER A 79 -4.95 -1.06 15.11
CA SER A 79 -3.67 -1.25 14.41
C SER A 79 -3.60 -2.62 13.72
N LEU A 80 -4.12 -3.67 14.35
CA LEU A 80 -4.23 -4.99 13.74
C LEU A 80 -5.14 -4.94 12.51
N LEU A 81 -6.31 -4.29 12.60
CA LEU A 81 -7.21 -4.09 11.47
C LEU A 81 -6.52 -3.33 10.33
N ALA A 82 -5.77 -2.27 10.64
CA ALA A 82 -5.00 -1.53 9.64
C ALA A 82 -3.95 -2.43 8.94
N GLY A 83 -3.26 -3.29 9.69
CA GLY A 83 -2.34 -4.29 9.14
C GLY A 83 -3.03 -5.29 8.22
N LEU A 84 -4.20 -5.80 8.62
CA LEU A 84 -5.00 -6.72 7.81
C LEU A 84 -5.48 -6.06 6.51
N LEU A 85 -5.92 -4.80 6.55
CA LEU A 85 -6.31 -4.04 5.36
C LEU A 85 -5.13 -3.87 4.39
N GLY A 86 -3.94 -3.56 4.90
CA GLY A 86 -2.71 -3.46 4.10
C GLY A 86 -2.33 -4.79 3.44
N ALA A 87 -2.33 -5.88 4.20
CA ALA A 87 -2.02 -7.22 3.68
C ALA A 87 -3.07 -7.71 2.66
N ALA A 88 -4.34 -7.45 2.91
CA ALA A 88 -5.43 -7.75 1.98
C ALA A 88 -5.29 -6.96 0.67
N GLY A 89 -4.92 -5.68 0.74
CA GLY A 89 -4.62 -4.86 -0.44
C GLY A 89 -3.45 -5.43 -1.27
N ALA A 90 -2.35 -5.81 -0.62
CA ALA A 90 -1.21 -6.44 -1.28
C ALA A 90 -1.57 -7.77 -1.96
N LEU A 91 -2.37 -8.61 -1.28
CA LEU A 91 -2.90 -9.85 -1.87
C LEU A 91 -3.84 -9.56 -3.05
N GLY A 92 -4.66 -8.52 -2.97
CA GLY A 92 -5.52 -8.07 -4.06
C GLY A 92 -4.73 -7.68 -5.32
N VAL A 93 -3.59 -7.00 -5.17
CA VAL A 93 -2.69 -6.70 -6.31
C VAL A 93 -2.19 -7.98 -6.97
N ILE A 94 -1.84 -9.00 -6.17
CA ILE A 94 -1.40 -10.29 -6.68
C ILE A 94 -2.50 -10.99 -7.47
N PHE A 95 -3.72 -11.02 -6.94
CA PHE A 95 -4.85 -11.59 -7.67
C PHE A 95 -5.17 -10.80 -8.94
N ALA A 96 -5.09 -9.47 -8.91
CA ALA A 96 -5.28 -8.64 -10.09
C ALA A 96 -4.27 -9.00 -11.20
N LEU A 97 -2.97 -9.11 -10.86
CA LEU A 97 -1.94 -9.56 -11.80
C LEU A 97 -2.18 -10.99 -12.28
N ASN A 98 -2.61 -11.90 -11.40
CA ASN A 98 -2.86 -13.29 -11.77
C ASN A 98 -4.09 -13.44 -12.69
N SER A 99 -5.07 -12.55 -12.57
CA SER A 99 -6.29 -12.49 -13.39
C SER A 99 -6.13 -11.77 -14.74
N GLY A 100 -4.92 -11.39 -15.12
CA GLY A 100 -4.63 -10.75 -16.41
C GLY A 100 -4.22 -9.27 -16.33
N GLY A 101 -4.18 -8.69 -15.13
CA GLY A 101 -3.61 -7.37 -14.91
C GLY A 101 -2.12 -7.31 -15.24
N THR A 102 -1.63 -6.13 -15.62
CA THR A 102 -0.21 -5.89 -15.94
C THR A 102 0.41 -4.87 -14.97
N PRO A 103 1.74 -4.90 -14.75
CA PRO A 103 2.43 -3.90 -13.94
C PRO A 103 2.29 -2.46 -14.45
N LEU A 104 1.96 -2.26 -15.73
CA LEU A 104 1.69 -0.94 -16.30
C LEU A 104 0.24 -0.47 -16.11
N THR A 105 -0.65 -1.33 -15.59
CA THR A 105 -2.10 -1.03 -15.48
C THR A 105 -2.60 -1.09 -14.05
N VAL A 106 -2.24 -2.14 -13.31
CA VAL A 106 -2.73 -2.35 -11.94
C VAL A 106 -2.25 -1.26 -10.98
N PRO A 107 -0.95 -0.92 -10.90
CA PRO A 107 -0.47 0.08 -9.95
C PRO A 107 -1.08 1.47 -10.16
N PRO A 108 -1.12 2.04 -11.40
CA PRO A 108 -1.74 3.34 -11.61
C PRO A 108 -3.20 3.41 -11.14
N LEU A 109 -3.98 2.34 -11.38
CA LEU A 109 -5.37 2.28 -10.91
C LEU A 109 -5.46 2.25 -9.37
N VAL A 110 -4.66 1.41 -8.72
CA VAL A 110 -4.64 1.30 -7.25
C VAL A 110 -4.19 2.61 -6.60
N PHE A 111 -3.08 3.18 -7.06
CA PHE A 111 -2.50 4.39 -6.46
C PHE A 111 -3.25 5.67 -6.80
N ALA A 112 -4.08 5.69 -7.84
CA ALA A 112 -5.01 6.78 -8.10
C ALA A 112 -6.28 6.69 -7.26
N GLY A 113 -6.80 5.47 -7.05
CA GLY A 113 -8.01 5.24 -6.26
C GLY A 113 -7.79 5.31 -4.75
N ALA A 114 -6.67 4.79 -4.25
CA ALA A 114 -6.40 4.69 -2.81
C ALA A 114 -6.42 6.04 -2.07
N PRO A 115 -5.86 7.15 -2.60
CA PRO A 115 -5.95 8.46 -1.95
C PRO A 115 -7.39 8.97 -1.81
N ILE A 116 -8.25 8.68 -2.80
CA ILE A 116 -9.67 9.06 -2.78
C ILE A 116 -10.37 8.32 -1.65
N VAL A 117 -10.22 7.00 -1.59
CA VAL A 117 -10.82 6.15 -0.54
C VAL A 117 -10.28 6.55 0.85
N ALA A 118 -8.97 6.79 0.98
CA ALA A 118 -8.37 7.23 2.23
C ALA A 118 -8.96 8.56 2.71
N THR A 119 -9.22 9.49 1.79
CA THR A 119 -9.83 10.77 2.15
C THR A 119 -11.28 10.59 2.61
N LEU A 120 -12.07 9.77 1.91
CA LEU A 120 -13.45 9.48 2.31
C LEU A 120 -13.51 8.82 3.70
N ILE A 121 -12.67 7.83 3.96
CA ILE A 121 -12.58 7.17 5.28
C ILE A 121 -12.14 8.18 6.35
N THR A 122 -11.19 9.05 6.04
CA THR A 122 -10.75 10.09 6.99
C THR A 122 -11.87 11.07 7.29
N MET A 123 -12.64 11.48 6.28
CA MET A 123 -13.80 12.37 6.46
C MET A 123 -14.92 11.72 7.26
N THR A 124 -15.10 10.39 7.22
CA THR A 124 -16.10 9.70 8.05
C THR A 124 -15.61 9.52 9.48
N MET A 125 -14.33 9.20 9.69
CA MET A 125 -13.74 9.07 11.02
C MET A 125 -13.56 10.42 11.73
N HIS A 126 -13.28 11.47 10.94
CA HIS A 126 -13.07 12.83 11.40
C HIS A 126 -13.89 13.81 10.55
N PRO A 127 -15.21 13.94 10.83
CA PRO A 127 -16.09 14.81 10.08
C PRO A 127 -15.56 16.25 10.00
N PRO A 128 -15.43 16.81 8.79
CA PRO A 128 -14.89 18.15 8.64
C PRO A 128 -15.87 19.18 9.20
N LYS A 129 -15.34 20.19 9.90
CA LYS A 129 -16.14 21.27 10.51
C LYS A 129 -16.81 22.19 9.46
N SER A 130 -16.28 22.19 8.25
CA SER A 130 -16.78 22.94 7.10
C SER A 130 -16.71 22.05 5.87
N ALA A 131 -17.58 22.31 4.87
CA ALA A 131 -17.52 21.57 3.62
C ALA A 131 -16.12 21.66 2.98
N PRO A 132 -15.61 20.58 2.35
CA PRO A 132 -14.37 20.63 1.59
C PRO A 132 -14.42 21.74 0.54
N SER A 133 -13.33 22.50 0.40
CA SER A 133 -13.26 23.57 -0.59
C SER A 133 -13.29 23.01 -2.01
N TRP A 134 -13.84 23.76 -2.97
CA TRP A 134 -13.95 23.27 -4.35
C TRP A 134 -12.64 22.78 -5.00
N PRO A 135 -11.42 23.32 -4.70
CA PRO A 135 -10.18 22.82 -5.28
C PRO A 135 -9.83 21.38 -4.86
N PHE A 136 -10.36 20.92 -3.72
CA PHE A 136 -10.19 19.54 -3.27
C PHE A 136 -10.77 18.54 -4.30
N PHE A 137 -11.98 18.81 -4.78
CA PHE A 137 -12.65 17.98 -5.78
C PHE A 137 -11.93 18.02 -7.13
N VAL A 138 -11.37 19.19 -7.49
CA VAL A 138 -10.53 19.32 -8.68
C VAL A 138 -9.25 18.50 -8.55
N GLY A 139 -8.63 18.45 -7.37
CA GLY A 139 -7.48 17.59 -7.10
C GLY A 139 -7.80 16.10 -7.30
N ILE A 140 -8.97 15.64 -6.86
CA ILE A 140 -9.44 14.26 -7.11
C ILE A 140 -9.59 14.01 -8.61
N LEU A 141 -10.23 14.92 -9.35
CA LEU A 141 -10.40 14.80 -10.80
C LEU A 141 -9.04 14.78 -11.53
N LEU A 142 -8.09 15.62 -11.11
CA LEU A 142 -6.74 15.66 -11.67
C LEU A 142 -5.96 14.35 -11.39
N ALA A 143 -6.11 13.77 -10.21
CA ALA A 143 -5.51 12.46 -9.91
C ALA A 143 -6.10 11.35 -10.80
N ALA A 144 -7.42 11.32 -10.95
CA ALA A 144 -8.10 10.34 -11.79
C ALA A 144 -7.74 10.49 -13.28
N THR A 145 -7.72 11.72 -13.80
CA THR A 145 -7.33 12.02 -15.19
C THR A 145 -5.85 11.72 -15.43
N GLY A 146 -4.96 12.07 -14.48
CA GLY A 146 -3.53 11.73 -14.55
C GLY A 146 -3.30 10.22 -14.65
N ALA A 147 -4.02 9.42 -13.85
CA ALA A 147 -3.99 7.97 -13.95
C ALA A 147 -4.49 7.49 -15.33
N GLY A 148 -5.59 8.07 -15.83
CA GLY A 148 -6.13 7.78 -17.16
C GLY A 148 -5.12 8.06 -18.29
N LEU A 149 -4.38 9.18 -18.20
CA LEU A 149 -3.33 9.53 -19.15
C LEU A 149 -2.18 8.52 -19.12
N VAL A 150 -1.70 8.14 -17.93
CA VAL A 150 -0.65 7.11 -17.78
C VAL A 150 -1.10 5.79 -18.40
N LEU A 151 -2.35 5.39 -18.19
CA LEU A 151 -2.89 4.16 -18.76
C LEU A 151 -3.08 4.23 -20.27
N ARG A 152 -3.49 5.39 -20.81
CA ARG A 152 -3.76 5.61 -22.24
C ARG A 152 -2.48 5.70 -23.08
N PHE A 153 -1.43 6.27 -22.51
CA PHE A 153 -0.15 6.56 -23.18
C PHE A 153 1.01 5.71 -22.65
N LYS A 154 0.74 4.61 -21.94
CA LYS A 154 1.79 3.67 -21.54
C LYS A 154 2.57 3.15 -22.76
N PRO A 155 3.91 3.10 -22.69
CA PRO A 155 4.73 2.59 -23.79
C PRO A 155 4.50 1.09 -23.98
N SER A 156 4.49 0.66 -25.25
CA SER A 156 4.38 -0.73 -25.70
C SER A 156 5.69 -1.49 -25.51
#